data_AF-X6LBH7-F1
#
_entry.id   AF-X6LBH7-F1
#
_cell.length_a   1.000
_cell.length_b   1.000
_cell.length_c   1.000
_cell.angle_alpha   90.00
_cell.angle_beta   90.00
_cell.angle_gamma   90.00
#
_symmetry.space_group_name_H-M   'P 1'
#
loop_
_entity.id
_entity.type
_entity.pdbx_description
1 polymer ?
#
loop_
_entity_poly.entity_id
_entity_poly.type
_entity_poly.pdbx_seq_one_letter_code
_entity_poly.pdbx_strand_id
1 'polypeptide(L)'
;VTEIIQQWSLPSLEYGAINQNRNNILDLSAIENEIAYRFIKNRDILEVGIPFFQFSNQLNIKTCVTIIEENNKELQTEPIDQPLLKTFLSSLKSQSEMQRALEILNEVIVFVSQNIKTIDLLSCKQINCLCGKKKQHQNIKK
;
A
#
# COMPACT_ATOMS: atom_id res chain seq x y z
N VAL A 1 25.84 -11.48 -31.07
CA VAL A 1 24.81 -12.17 -31.91
C VAL A 1 25.26 -12.21 -33.36
N THR A 2 25.75 -11.10 -33.90
CA THR A 2 26.34 -11.04 -35.25
C THR A 2 27.46 -12.06 -35.47
N GLU A 3 28.35 -12.30 -34.49
CA GLU A 3 29.39 -13.34 -34.64
C GLU A 3 28.82 -14.76 -34.63
N ILE A 4 27.74 -15.03 -33.87
CA ILE A 4 27.08 -16.35 -33.84
C ILE A 4 26.44 -16.64 -35.20
N ILE A 5 25.78 -15.65 -35.80
CA ILE A 5 25.18 -15.77 -37.13
C ILE A 5 26.26 -16.03 -38.19
N GLN A 6 27.39 -15.33 -38.10
CA GLN A 6 28.52 -15.54 -39.03
C GLN A 6 29.16 -16.93 -38.86
N GLN A 7 29.30 -17.39 -37.61
CA GLN A 7 29.89 -18.71 -37.29
C GLN A 7 29.05 -19.87 -37.85
N TRP A 8 27.73 -19.71 -37.88
CA TRP A 8 26.78 -20.71 -38.38
C TRP A 8 26.27 -20.40 -39.80
N SER A 9 26.93 -19.49 -40.50
CA SER A 9 26.75 -19.25 -41.93
C SER A 9 27.67 -20.18 -42.72
N LEU A 10 27.16 -21.35 -43.09
CA LEU A 10 27.95 -22.40 -43.72
C LEU A 10 27.91 -22.25 -45.25
N PRO A 11 29.04 -22.39 -45.96
CA PRO A 11 29.05 -22.36 -47.41
C PRO A 11 28.31 -23.59 -47.96
N SER A 12 27.32 -23.38 -48.82
CA SER A 12 26.69 -24.45 -49.59
C SER A 12 27.40 -24.57 -50.94
N LEU A 13 27.82 -25.79 -51.24
CA LEU A 13 28.45 -26.16 -52.51
C LEU A 13 27.70 -27.36 -53.07
N GLU A 14 27.08 -27.18 -54.22
CA GLU A 14 26.51 -28.29 -54.99
C GLU A 14 27.62 -29.00 -55.77
N TYR A 15 27.59 -30.33 -55.77
CA TYR A 15 28.58 -31.15 -56.45
C TYR A 15 28.58 -30.86 -57.97
N GLY A 16 29.72 -30.40 -58.49
CA GLY A 16 29.89 -30.02 -59.90
C GLY A 16 29.73 -28.51 -60.21
N ALA A 17 29.35 -27.68 -59.24
CA ALA A 17 29.13 -26.24 -59.41
C ALA A 17 30.39 -25.39 -59.11
N ILE A 18 31.48 -25.61 -59.86
CA ILE A 18 32.83 -25.06 -59.58
C ILE A 18 32.90 -23.52 -59.76
N ASN A 19 32.01 -22.94 -60.57
CA ASN A 19 32.02 -21.51 -60.93
C ASN A 19 30.77 -20.72 -60.46
N GLN A 20 29.96 -21.28 -59.56
CA GLN A 20 28.75 -20.61 -59.08
C GLN A 20 29.03 -19.75 -57.84
N ASN A 21 28.22 -18.70 -57.67
CA ASN A 21 28.31 -17.83 -56.50
C ASN A 21 28.06 -18.67 -55.24
N ARG A 22 28.97 -18.59 -54.26
CA ARG A 22 28.84 -19.34 -53.00
C ARG A 22 27.62 -18.82 -52.27
N ASN A 23 26.59 -19.66 -52.16
CA ASN A 23 25.42 -19.37 -51.35
C ASN A 23 25.68 -19.91 -49.95
N ASN A 24 25.58 -19.07 -48.92
CA ASN A 24 25.66 -19.56 -47.55
C ASN A 24 24.29 -20.04 -47.09
N ILE A 25 24.25 -21.21 -46.47
CA ILE A 25 23.08 -21.70 -45.74
C ILE A 25 23.27 -21.34 -44.27
N LEU A 26 22.23 -20.77 -43.68
CA LEU A 26 22.19 -20.51 -42.25
C LEU A 26 21.61 -21.72 -41.53
N ASP A 27 22.37 -22.28 -40.60
CA ASP A 27 21.84 -23.28 -39.67
C ASP A 27 21.10 -22.57 -38.53
N LEU A 28 19.80 -22.33 -38.74
CA LEU A 28 18.95 -21.64 -37.77
C LEU A 28 18.82 -22.41 -36.45
N SER A 29 18.87 -23.75 -36.50
CA SER A 29 18.79 -24.60 -35.30
C SER A 29 20.05 -24.46 -34.45
N ALA A 30 21.23 -24.46 -35.08
CA ALA A 30 22.48 -24.22 -34.38
C ALA A 30 22.54 -22.80 -33.78
N ILE A 31 22.06 -21.79 -34.51
CA ILE A 31 21.98 -20.41 -34.01
C ILE A 31 21.03 -20.30 -32.81
N GLU A 32 19.85 -20.90 -32.88
CA GLU A 32 18.87 -20.93 -31.79
C GLU A 32 19.44 -21.58 -30.53
N ASN A 33 20.07 -22.75 -30.68
CA ASN A 33 20.70 -23.47 -29.59
C ASN A 33 21.83 -22.67 -28.93
N GLU A 34 22.67 -22.00 -29.73
CA GLU A 34 23.76 -21.18 -29.20
C GLU A 34 23.24 -19.94 -28.45
N ILE A 35 22.16 -19.30 -28.95
CA ILE A 35 21.51 -18.19 -28.26
C ILE A 35 20.90 -18.66 -26.94
N ALA A 36 20.16 -19.78 -26.97
CA ALA A 36 19.56 -20.36 -25.78
C ALA A 36 20.62 -20.71 -24.73
N TYR A 37 21.73 -21.33 -25.15
CA TYR A 37 22.80 -21.72 -24.26
C TYR A 37 23.52 -20.51 -23.63
N ARG A 38 23.97 -19.56 -24.45
CA ARG A 38 24.80 -18.43 -23.95
C ARG A 38 24.00 -17.38 -23.23
N PHE A 39 22.79 -17.09 -23.70
CA PHE A 39 22.03 -15.96 -23.22
C PHE A 39 20.85 -16.34 -22.33
N ILE A 40 20.27 -17.55 -22.44
CA ILE A 40 19.00 -17.88 -21.78
C ILE A 40 19.17 -18.92 -20.66
N LYS A 41 20.04 -19.92 -20.83
CA LYS A 41 20.13 -21.14 -20.00
C LYS A 41 20.22 -20.89 -18.48
N ASN A 42 20.83 -19.79 -18.06
CA ASN A 42 21.02 -19.45 -16.65
C ASN A 42 20.45 -18.07 -16.30
N ARG A 43 19.47 -17.56 -17.05
CA ARG A 43 18.77 -16.34 -16.64
C ARG A 43 17.85 -16.68 -15.48
N ASP A 44 18.03 -15.99 -14.38
CA ASP A 44 17.03 -15.96 -13.32
C ASP A 44 15.73 -15.40 -13.90
N ILE A 45 14.62 -16.07 -13.60
CA ILE A 45 13.31 -15.54 -13.91
C ILE A 45 13.13 -14.30 -13.05
N LEU A 46 12.98 -13.14 -13.69
CA LEU A 46 12.68 -11.91 -12.98
C LEU A 46 11.28 -12.02 -12.39
N GLU A 47 11.20 -12.38 -11.11
CA GLU A 47 9.98 -12.30 -10.35
C GLU A 47 9.70 -10.82 -10.05
N VAL A 48 8.93 -10.18 -10.93
CA VAL A 48 8.43 -8.83 -10.69
C VAL A 48 7.29 -8.96 -9.68
N GLY A 49 7.66 -8.95 -8.40
CA GLY A 49 6.74 -8.66 -7.32
C GLY A 49 6.33 -7.20 -7.43
N ILE A 50 5.28 -6.91 -8.22
CA ILE A 50 4.58 -5.63 -8.06
C ILE A 50 4.01 -5.69 -6.65
N PRO A 51 4.48 -4.88 -5.67
CA PRO A 51 3.77 -4.79 -4.42
C PRO A 51 2.37 -4.38 -4.82
N PHE A 52 1.41 -5.28 -4.60
CA PHE A 52 0.02 -5.01 -4.89
C PHE A 52 -0.25 -3.60 -4.38
N PHE A 53 -0.69 -2.69 -5.27
CA PHE A 53 -1.41 -1.51 -4.86
C PHE A 53 -2.67 -2.05 -4.18
N GLN A 54 -2.50 -2.47 -2.94
CA GLN A 54 -3.57 -2.82 -2.07
C GLN A 54 -4.25 -1.47 -1.84
N PHE A 55 -5.31 -1.21 -2.58
CA PHE A 55 -6.49 -0.62 -1.95
C PHE A 55 -6.88 -1.60 -0.85
N SER A 56 -6.15 -1.54 0.26
CA SER A 56 -6.15 -2.60 1.23
C SER A 56 -7.52 -2.59 1.87
N ASN A 57 -8.28 -3.67 1.68
CA ASN A 57 -9.47 -3.94 2.49
C ASN A 57 -9.14 -3.92 4.01
N GLN A 58 -7.85 -3.97 4.38
CA GLN A 58 -7.38 -3.86 5.77
C GLN A 58 -7.49 -2.44 6.32
N LEU A 59 -7.42 -1.39 5.48
CA LEU A 59 -7.63 0.01 5.89
C LEU A 59 -9.06 0.50 5.65
N ASN A 60 -9.99 -0.41 5.34
CA ASN A 60 -11.41 -0.10 5.37
C ASN A 60 -11.77 0.39 6.78
N ILE A 61 -12.51 1.51 6.86
CA ILE A 61 -13.00 2.08 8.13
C ILE A 61 -13.64 1.01 9.00
N LYS A 62 -14.43 0.09 8.42
CA LYS A 62 -15.06 -1.00 9.16
C LYS A 62 -14.02 -1.90 9.84
N THR A 63 -12.98 -2.29 9.12
CA THR A 63 -11.87 -3.11 9.64
C THR A 63 -11.11 -2.36 10.73
N CYS A 64 -10.81 -1.07 10.51
CA CYS A 64 -10.13 -0.23 11.49
C CYS A 64 -10.93 -0.10 12.79
N VAL A 65 -12.25 0.13 12.70
CA VAL A 65 -13.14 0.21 13.87
C VAL A 65 -13.16 -1.11 14.63
N THR A 66 -13.30 -2.25 13.94
CA THR A 66 -13.25 -3.57 14.59
C THR A 66 -11.93 -3.79 15.33
N ILE A 67 -10.79 -3.45 14.74
CA ILE A 67 -9.48 -3.54 15.40
C ILE A 67 -9.44 -2.68 16.67
N ILE A 68 -9.95 -1.45 16.62
CA ILE A 68 -9.97 -0.55 17.78
C ILE A 68 -10.85 -1.12 18.89
N GLU A 69 -12.05 -1.60 18.55
CA GLU A 69 -13.03 -2.17 19.48
C GLU A 69 -12.53 -3.45 20.16
N GLU A 70 -11.89 -4.37 19.41
CA GLU A 70 -11.34 -5.61 19.95
C GLU A 70 -10.25 -5.36 21.00
N ASN A 71 -9.45 -4.31 20.80
CA ASN A 71 -8.38 -3.91 21.72
C ASN A 71 -8.87 -3.02 22.87
N ASN A 72 -10.07 -2.44 22.76
CA ASN A 72 -10.63 -1.51 23.75
C ASN A 72 -12.11 -1.84 24.01
N LYS A 73 -12.37 -3.00 24.63
CA LYS A 73 -13.74 -3.51 24.88
C LYS A 73 -14.63 -2.53 25.64
N GLU A 74 -14.05 -1.65 26.46
CA GLU A 74 -14.78 -0.60 27.19
C GLU A 74 -15.47 0.40 26.26
N LEU A 75 -14.90 0.69 25.08
CA LEU A 75 -15.47 1.62 24.11
C LEU A 75 -16.81 1.15 23.56
N GLN A 76 -17.07 -0.17 23.52
CA GLN A 76 -18.36 -0.71 23.07
C GLN A 76 -19.51 -0.37 24.04
N THR A 77 -19.18 -0.02 25.28
CA THR A 77 -20.17 0.23 26.34
C THR A 77 -20.41 1.71 26.63
N GLU A 78 -19.56 2.59 26.09
CA GLU A 78 -19.62 4.03 26.37
C GLU A 78 -20.57 4.71 25.38
N PRO A 79 -21.71 5.26 25.85
CA PRO A 79 -22.64 5.95 24.98
C PRO A 79 -22.01 7.26 24.47
N ILE A 80 -22.26 7.57 23.20
CA ILE A 80 -21.84 8.85 22.62
C ILE A 80 -22.52 10.00 23.39
N ASP A 81 -21.74 10.98 23.82
CA ASP A 81 -22.23 12.24 24.40
C ASP A 81 -22.99 13.04 23.33
N GLN A 82 -24.31 12.88 23.31
CA GLN A 82 -25.21 13.52 22.34
C GLN A 82 -25.15 15.07 22.41
N PRO A 83 -25.16 15.72 23.59
CA PRO A 83 -24.89 17.15 23.69
C PRO A 83 -23.60 17.60 23.00
N LEU A 84 -22.48 16.92 23.27
CA LEU A 84 -21.19 17.26 22.67
C LEU A 84 -21.20 17.07 21.15
N LEU A 85 -21.76 15.95 20.67
CA LEU A 85 -21.92 15.69 19.23
C LEU A 85 -22.75 16.77 18.56
N LYS A 86 -23.86 17.19 19.18
CA LYS A 86 -24.72 18.26 18.64
C LYS A 86 -23.98 19.59 18.58
N THR A 87 -23.20 19.94 19.61
CA THR A 87 -22.37 21.15 19.61
C THR A 87 -21.32 21.08 18.49
N PHE A 88 -20.64 19.96 18.33
CA PHE A 88 -19.66 19.76 17.24
C PHE A 88 -20.31 19.90 15.87
N LEU A 89 -21.42 19.21 15.61
CA LEU A 89 -22.14 19.30 14.33
C LEU A 89 -22.63 20.73 14.06
N SER A 90 -23.10 21.44 15.08
CA SER A 90 -23.52 22.85 14.95
C SER A 90 -22.37 23.83 14.68
N SER A 91 -21.13 23.44 14.99
CA SER A 91 -19.95 24.27 14.73
C SER A 91 -19.51 24.25 13.26
N LEU A 92 -19.92 23.21 12.52
CA LEU A 92 -19.65 23.04 11.09
C LEU A 92 -20.73 23.81 10.31
N LYS A 93 -20.37 24.97 9.76
CA LYS A 93 -21.32 25.91 9.15
C LYS A 93 -21.43 25.72 7.64
N SER A 94 -20.43 25.10 7.01
CA SER A 94 -20.41 24.87 5.56
C SER A 94 -20.20 23.39 5.20
N GLN A 95 -20.60 23.03 3.98
CA GLN A 95 -20.36 21.69 3.44
C GLN A 95 -18.86 21.35 3.33
N SER A 96 -18.01 22.34 3.04
CA SER A 96 -16.56 22.12 2.97
C SER A 96 -15.94 21.85 4.34
N GLU A 97 -16.41 22.52 5.39
CA GLU A 97 -16.00 22.23 6.77
C GLU A 97 -16.43 20.82 7.20
N MET A 98 -17.64 20.41 6.83
CA MET A 98 -18.15 19.06 7.10
C MET A 98 -17.34 17.98 6.39
N GLN A 99 -17.01 18.19 5.10
CA GLN A 99 -16.19 17.27 4.33
C GLN A 99 -14.79 17.14 4.92
N ARG A 100 -14.15 18.27 5.26
CA ARG A 100 -12.82 18.29 5.87
C ARG A 100 -12.83 17.59 7.25
N ALA A 101 -13.86 17.80 8.05
CA ALA A 101 -14.00 17.13 9.34
C ALA A 101 -14.10 15.61 9.18
N LEU A 102 -14.81 15.12 8.15
CA LEU A 102 -14.93 13.70 7.85
C LEU A 102 -13.61 13.10 7.36
N GLU A 103 -12.86 13.82 6.53
CA GLU A 103 -11.53 13.40 6.05
C GLU A 103 -10.55 13.25 7.22
N ILE A 104 -10.47 14.25 8.09
CA ILE A 104 -9.64 14.20 9.30
C ILE A 104 -10.07 13.04 10.19
N LEU A 105 -11.38 12.82 10.37
CA LEU A 105 -11.89 11.70 11.16
C LEU A 105 -11.44 10.35 10.60
N ASN A 106 -11.50 10.17 9.27
CA ASN A 106 -11.03 8.96 8.61
C ASN A 106 -9.53 8.73 8.82
N GLU A 107 -8.72 9.79 8.68
CA GLU A 107 -7.28 9.71 8.92
C GLU A 107 -6.97 9.34 10.38
N VAL A 108 -7.68 9.94 11.34
CA VAL A 108 -7.51 9.63 12.77
C VAL A 108 -7.89 8.18 13.07
N ILE A 109 -8.99 7.67 12.53
CA ILE A 109 -9.42 6.27 12.71
C ILE A 109 -8.33 5.31 12.21
N VAL A 110 -7.79 5.57 11.03
CA VAL A 110 -6.70 4.75 10.45
C VAL A 110 -5.42 4.86 11.29
N PHE A 111 -5.05 6.06 11.71
CA PHE A 111 -3.87 6.28 12.54
C PHE A 111 -3.96 5.54 13.88
N VAL A 112 -5.12 5.62 14.54
CA VAL A 112 -5.37 4.94 15.82
C VAL A 112 -5.34 3.42 15.65
N SER A 113 -5.97 2.88 14.61
CA SER A 113 -5.98 1.41 14.38
C SER A 113 -4.57 0.86 14.15
N GLN A 114 -3.72 1.60 13.44
CA GLN A 114 -2.33 1.22 13.19
C GLN A 114 -1.45 1.31 14.45
N ASN A 115 -1.78 2.21 15.38
CA ASN A 115 -0.98 2.49 16.59
C ASN A 115 -1.65 2.01 17.88
N ILE A 116 -2.58 1.05 17.79
CA ILE A 116 -3.45 0.63 18.90
C ILE A 116 -2.71 0.13 20.14
N LYS A 117 -1.48 -0.36 19.98
CA LYS A 117 -0.61 -0.83 21.09
C LYS A 117 0.13 0.30 21.80
N THR A 118 0.24 1.46 21.16
CA THR A 118 1.02 2.61 21.63
C THR A 118 0.13 3.72 22.18
N ILE A 119 -1.08 3.85 21.65
CA ILE A 119 -2.06 4.87 22.07
C ILE A 119 -2.99 4.25 23.12
N ASP A 120 -2.88 4.72 24.36
CA ASP A 120 -3.87 4.44 25.39
C ASP A 120 -5.06 5.40 25.23
N LEU A 121 -6.12 4.94 24.55
CA LEU A 121 -7.35 5.71 24.33
C LEU A 121 -8.10 6.01 25.64
N LEU A 122 -7.90 5.22 26.69
CA LEU A 122 -8.59 5.33 27.98
C LEU A 122 -7.83 6.22 28.96
N SER A 123 -6.52 6.43 28.79
CA SER A 123 -5.74 7.41 29.56
C SER A 123 -6.24 8.87 29.40
N CYS A 124 -6.89 9.18 28.27
CA CYS A 124 -7.53 10.48 28.03
C CYS A 124 -8.74 10.77 28.94
N LYS A 125 -9.27 9.78 29.68
CA LYS A 125 -10.32 9.99 30.70
C LYS A 125 -9.87 10.95 31.81
N GLN A 126 -8.56 11.12 32.04
CA GLN A 126 -8.04 11.99 33.10
C GLN A 126 -8.05 13.50 32.75
N ILE A 127 -8.11 13.87 31.47
CA ILE A 127 -8.05 15.29 31.07
C ILE A 127 -9.39 16.01 31.32
N ASN A 128 -10.52 15.30 31.19
CA ASN A 128 -11.84 15.86 31.49
C ASN A 128 -12.11 16.06 32.99
N CYS A 129 -11.29 15.49 33.88
CA CYS A 129 -11.44 15.69 35.34
C CYS A 129 -10.78 16.99 35.86
N LEU A 130 -9.93 17.65 35.08
CA LEU A 130 -9.19 18.84 35.54
C LEU A 130 -9.87 20.18 35.22
N CYS A 131 -10.85 20.21 34.31
CA CYS A 131 -11.56 21.43 33.95
C CYS A 131 -12.72 21.80 34.92
N GLY A 132 -13.10 20.90 35.84
CA GLY A 132 -14.24 21.07 36.75
C GLY A 132 -13.96 21.64 38.15
N LYS A 133 -12.70 21.79 38.58
CA LYS A 133 -12.38 22.09 40.00
C LYS A 133 -11.98 23.55 40.32
N LYS A 134 -12.11 24.52 39.40
CA LYS A 134 -11.72 25.92 39.66
C LYS A 134 -12.86 26.95 39.77
N LYS A 135 -14.10 26.56 40.08
CA LYS A 135 -15.22 27.52 40.27
C LYS A 135 -16.06 27.35 41.54
N GLN A 136 -15.48 26.87 42.63
CA GLN A 136 -16.13 26.98 43.94
C GLN A 136 -15.09 27.28 45.02
N HIS A 137 -14.64 28.53 45.14
CA HIS A 137 -14.08 29.12 46.37
C HIS A 137 -13.82 30.60 46.13
N GLN A 138 -14.88 31.39 46.02
CA GLN A 138 -14.86 32.84 46.29
C GLN A 138 -16.32 33.31 46.44
N ASN A 139 -16.93 32.91 47.54
CA ASN A 139 -18.02 33.64 48.17
C ASN A 139 -18.24 32.99 49.53
N ILE A 140 -17.68 33.59 50.58
CA ILE A 140 -18.20 33.68 51.96
C ILE A 140 -17.17 34.52 52.74
N LYS A 141 -17.61 35.73 53.12
CA LYS A 141 -17.34 36.51 54.35
C LYS A 141 -17.85 37.93 54.03
N LYS A 142 -19.14 38.17 54.30
CA LYS A 142 -19.66 38.89 55.48
C LYS A 142 -19.18 40.33 55.52
#